data_AF-A0A0B1SV44-F1
#
_entry.id   AF-A0A0B1SV44-F1
#
_cell.length_a   1.000
_cell.length_b   1.000
_cell.length_c   1.000
_cell.angle_alpha   90.00
_cell.angle_beta   90.00
_cell.angle_gamma   90.00
#
_symmetry.space_group_name_H-M   'P 1'
#
loop_
_entity.id
_entity.type
_entity.pdbx_description
1 polymer ?
#
loop_
_entity_poly.entity_id
_entity_poly.type
_entity_poly.pdbx_seq_one_letter_code
_entity_poly.pdbx_strand_id
1 'polypeptide(L)'
;FDLGFFYLTPQTDAIYLYTPTDAPSKIIHDLWPLTEDNYVPGRAVTQSREAQVTVVAKDGGNILLPEYARSIKRLDMYIQNRIKVKYRNRTYTYRDLCLKWKSKGCPGNDHIQIISELYNHGINITYPTFRMGSRSGYLGAGLGGVSLGKDDNGTVILASARAWLLVYQLKFYPTNVSYISGVWEKNFKLHMDNYPEDPYISITYFHSQTLAEELKRTFYFDWVLSKPILSVFGVMNAGMGIASAMGGLVLLDVQYNDIVAVMPFLVVGKELSRITVDIRYAPILMQPVIKALAALWYCIYVGFAVYGCMHLKEGLEPVNLLIVVSSAPNLRDSNERQRVIKMVHDFANAPHAIGDESVQFWMKEMERYYRLEHNTTVGGKAFYEMASHYLFTHETEPWIEDVKWALDVHDRPYINAFRFLIGMRDISSTTEQQAATRSFREVGSCLPKRDYF
;
A
#
# COMPACT_ATOMS: atom_id res chain seq x y z
N PHE A 1 -13.79 33.47 19.34
CA PHE A 1 -13.00 32.50 18.54
C PHE A 1 -13.82 31.27 18.16
N ASP A 2 -14.77 30.82 19.00
CA ASP A 2 -15.59 29.61 18.74
C ASP A 2 -16.39 29.60 17.43
N LEU A 3 -16.79 30.78 16.91
CA LEU A 3 -17.45 30.92 15.60
C LEU A 3 -16.58 30.48 14.41
N GLY A 4 -15.26 30.31 14.60
CA GLY A 4 -14.35 29.78 13.58
C GLY A 4 -14.70 28.35 13.14
N PHE A 5 -15.40 27.57 13.98
CA PHE A 5 -15.85 26.21 13.65
C PHE A 5 -16.74 26.13 12.42
N PHE A 6 -17.46 27.19 12.06
CA PHE A 6 -18.31 27.20 10.87
C PHE A 6 -17.50 27.17 9.55
N TYR A 7 -16.20 27.50 9.61
CA TYR A 7 -15.28 27.49 8.47
C TYR A 7 -14.34 26.28 8.46
N LEU A 8 -14.66 25.25 9.24
CA LEU A 8 -13.81 24.07 9.38
C LEU A 8 -13.77 23.25 8.08
N THR A 9 -12.57 23.09 7.55
CA THR A 9 -12.27 22.21 6.41
C THR A 9 -11.55 20.96 6.94
N PRO A 10 -12.23 19.79 6.99
CA PRO A 10 -11.61 18.57 7.48
C PRO A 10 -10.72 17.96 6.39
N GLN A 11 -9.51 17.58 6.77
CA GLN A 11 -8.56 16.87 5.91
C GLN A 11 -8.35 15.46 6.45
N THR A 12 -8.73 14.46 5.65
CA THR A 12 -8.72 13.03 6.04
C THR A 12 -7.70 12.21 5.24
N ASP A 13 -6.97 12.83 4.33
CA ASP A 13 -6.02 12.11 3.47
C ASP A 13 -4.76 11.73 4.26
N ALA A 14 -4.60 10.44 4.51
CA ALA A 14 -3.46 9.90 5.24
C ALA A 14 -2.12 10.24 4.56
N ILE A 15 -2.03 10.26 3.23
CA ILE A 15 -0.77 10.52 2.54
C ILE A 15 -0.30 11.95 2.82
N TYR A 16 -1.23 12.92 2.74
CA TYR A 16 -0.95 14.31 3.08
C TYR A 16 -0.58 14.50 4.55
N LEU A 17 -1.23 13.77 5.46
CA LEU A 17 -1.03 13.91 6.91
C LEU A 17 0.28 13.28 7.42
N TYR A 18 0.74 12.20 6.78
CA TYR A 18 1.93 11.44 7.23
C TYR A 18 3.18 11.69 6.39
N THR A 19 3.08 12.41 5.26
CA THR A 19 4.23 12.71 4.39
C THR A 19 4.61 14.19 4.45
N PRO A 20 5.88 14.54 4.76
CA PRO A 20 6.35 15.92 4.69
C PRO A 20 6.13 16.54 3.31
N THR A 21 5.86 17.85 3.24
CA THR A 21 5.58 18.55 1.97
C THR A 21 6.74 18.49 0.98
N ASP A 22 7.97 18.47 1.49
CA ASP A 22 9.22 18.42 0.71
C ASP A 22 9.83 16.99 0.63
N ALA A 23 9.02 15.96 0.89
CA ALA A 23 9.51 14.59 0.86
C ALA A 23 9.82 14.14 -0.59
N PRO A 24 10.99 13.49 -0.84
CA PRO A 24 11.32 12.93 -2.15
C PRO A 24 10.27 11.94 -2.69
N SER A 25 9.55 11.24 -1.81
CA SER A 25 8.49 10.31 -2.18
C SER A 25 7.32 10.98 -2.93
N LYS A 26 7.12 12.29 -2.74
CA LYS A 26 6.05 13.04 -3.41
C LYS A 26 6.26 13.18 -4.91
N ILE A 27 7.51 13.22 -5.37
CA ILE A 27 7.88 13.32 -6.80
C ILE A 27 7.25 12.17 -7.61
N ILE A 28 7.13 10.99 -7.02
CA ILE A 28 6.54 9.81 -7.66
C ILE A 28 5.06 10.04 -7.99
N HIS A 29 4.32 10.64 -7.06
CA HIS A 29 2.89 10.94 -7.24
C HIS A 29 2.65 12.01 -8.30
N ASP A 30 3.56 12.98 -8.42
CA ASP A 30 3.48 14.04 -9.42
C ASP A 30 3.81 13.53 -10.83
N LEU A 31 4.79 12.62 -10.95
CA LEU A 31 5.18 12.02 -12.24
C LEU A 31 4.18 10.97 -12.76
N TRP A 32 3.60 10.15 -11.87
CA TRP A 32 2.63 9.10 -12.22
C TRP A 32 1.31 9.25 -11.45
N PRO A 33 0.48 10.25 -11.80
CA PRO A 33 -0.83 10.38 -11.21
C PRO A 33 -1.74 9.22 -11.65
N LEU A 34 -2.48 8.66 -10.68
CA LEU A 34 -3.50 7.66 -10.95
C LEU A 34 -4.77 8.37 -11.47
N THR A 35 -5.21 7.98 -12.66
CA THR A 35 -6.43 8.48 -13.32
C THR A 35 -7.37 7.31 -13.60
N GLU A 36 -8.59 7.58 -14.10
CA GLU A 36 -9.61 6.54 -14.23
C GLU A 36 -9.24 5.40 -15.20
N ASP A 37 -8.41 5.67 -16.20
CA ASP A 37 -8.15 4.77 -17.35
C ASP A 37 -6.71 4.23 -17.43
N ASN A 38 -5.81 4.63 -16.53
CA ASN A 38 -4.38 4.26 -16.53
C ASN A 38 -3.99 3.28 -15.41
N TYR A 39 -4.97 2.58 -14.82
CA TYR A 39 -4.70 1.68 -13.71
C TYR A 39 -4.05 0.37 -14.16
N VAL A 40 -2.83 0.12 -13.69
CA VAL A 40 -2.13 -1.17 -13.84
C VAL A 40 -2.02 -1.86 -12.47
N PRO A 41 -2.53 -3.10 -12.34
CA PRO A 41 -2.34 -3.90 -11.12
C PRO A 41 -0.86 -4.05 -10.74
N GLY A 42 -0.53 -3.86 -9.46
CA GLY A 42 0.83 -3.97 -8.93
C GLY A 42 1.77 -2.79 -9.24
N ARG A 43 1.29 -1.76 -9.97
CA ARG A 43 2.07 -0.54 -10.30
C ARG A 43 1.51 0.74 -9.69
N ALA A 44 0.31 0.67 -9.12
CA ALA A 44 -0.32 1.80 -8.45
C ALA A 44 0.38 2.07 -7.11
N VAL A 45 0.79 3.32 -6.89
CA VAL A 45 1.47 3.76 -5.65
C VAL A 45 0.45 4.22 -4.61
N THR A 46 -0.67 4.79 -5.05
CA THR A 46 -1.76 5.24 -4.17
C THR A 46 -2.73 4.11 -3.87
N GLN A 47 -2.80 3.68 -2.60
CA GLN A 47 -3.78 2.71 -2.08
C GLN A 47 -5.13 3.36 -1.72
N SER A 48 -5.57 4.35 -2.50
CA SER A 48 -6.82 5.05 -2.23
C SER A 48 -7.99 4.22 -2.75
N ARG A 49 -8.90 3.81 -1.86
CA ARG A 49 -10.11 2.99 -2.16
C ARG A 49 -9.78 1.64 -2.78
N GLU A 50 -9.31 0.73 -1.94
CA GLU A 50 -8.92 -0.64 -2.29
C GLU A 50 -9.57 -1.64 -1.33
N ALA A 51 -9.99 -2.78 -1.86
CA ALA A 51 -10.38 -3.96 -1.09
C ALA A 51 -9.49 -5.15 -1.48
N GLN A 52 -8.89 -5.78 -0.48
CA GLN A 52 -8.01 -6.93 -0.64
C GLN A 52 -8.66 -8.16 0.00
N VAL A 53 -8.55 -9.30 -0.68
CA VAL A 53 -9.05 -10.58 -0.19
C VAL A 53 -7.96 -11.61 -0.34
N THR A 54 -7.47 -12.13 0.78
CA THR A 54 -6.51 -13.22 0.81
C THR A 54 -7.26 -14.52 1.00
N VAL A 55 -7.05 -15.44 0.07
CA VAL A 55 -7.64 -16.78 0.08
C VAL A 55 -6.54 -17.77 0.42
N VAL A 56 -6.75 -18.59 1.45
CA VAL A 56 -5.80 -19.61 1.91
C VAL A 56 -6.44 -20.99 1.79
N ALA A 57 -5.68 -21.99 1.34
CA ALA A 57 -6.15 -23.38 1.35
C ALA A 57 -6.38 -23.87 2.78
N LYS A 58 -7.60 -24.33 3.10
CA LYS A 58 -7.99 -24.75 4.46
C LYS A 58 -7.17 -25.94 4.96
N ASP A 59 -6.89 -26.89 4.08
CA ASP A 59 -6.13 -28.09 4.38
C ASP A 59 -4.60 -27.90 4.23
N GLY A 60 -4.14 -26.65 4.01
CA GLY A 60 -2.74 -26.37 3.69
C GLY A 60 -2.28 -26.97 2.34
N GLY A 61 -3.25 -27.41 1.52
CA GLY A 61 -3.03 -27.99 0.20
C GLY A 61 -2.59 -26.95 -0.85
N ASN A 62 -2.42 -27.42 -2.09
CA ASN A 62 -1.99 -26.57 -3.19
C ASN A 62 -3.19 -25.82 -3.80
N ILE A 63 -3.19 -24.49 -3.69
CA ILE A 63 -4.25 -23.61 -4.20
C ILE A 63 -4.35 -23.58 -5.73
N LEU A 64 -3.32 -24.06 -6.43
CA LEU A 64 -3.30 -24.15 -7.90
C LEU A 64 -4.16 -25.30 -8.44
N LEU A 65 -4.56 -26.24 -7.59
CA LEU A 65 -5.43 -27.35 -7.95
C LEU A 65 -6.82 -26.83 -8.38
N PRO A 66 -7.50 -27.55 -9.29
CA PRO A 66 -8.68 -27.03 -9.98
C PRO A 66 -9.90 -26.89 -9.06
N GLU A 67 -9.91 -27.57 -7.92
CA GLU A 67 -10.97 -27.48 -6.91
C GLU A 67 -10.93 -26.11 -6.21
N TYR A 68 -9.75 -25.70 -5.76
CA TYR A 68 -9.52 -24.40 -5.13
C TYR A 68 -9.72 -23.26 -6.13
N ALA A 69 -9.20 -23.37 -7.36
CA ALA A 69 -9.40 -22.37 -8.39
C ALA A 69 -10.89 -22.14 -8.73
N ARG A 70 -11.70 -23.22 -8.75
CA ARG A 70 -13.16 -23.11 -8.92
C ARG A 70 -13.83 -22.41 -7.73
N SER A 71 -13.41 -22.67 -6.50
CA SER A 71 -13.92 -21.95 -5.32
C SER A 71 -13.54 -20.47 -5.35
N ILE A 72 -12.31 -20.13 -5.75
CA ILE A 72 -11.86 -18.74 -5.92
C ILE A 72 -12.68 -18.03 -7.00
N LYS A 73 -12.90 -18.67 -8.15
CA LYS A 73 -13.73 -18.11 -9.22
C LYS A 73 -15.17 -17.86 -8.77
N ARG A 74 -15.73 -18.75 -7.94
CA ARG A 74 -17.07 -18.56 -7.35
C ARG A 74 -17.10 -17.33 -6.44
N LEU A 75 -16.09 -17.18 -5.57
CA LEU A 75 -15.94 -16.02 -4.69
C LEU A 75 -15.81 -14.72 -5.49
N ASP A 76 -14.96 -14.70 -6.52
CA ASP A 76 -14.77 -13.53 -7.38
C ASP A 76 -16.06 -13.13 -8.10
N MET A 77 -16.79 -14.10 -8.68
CA MET A 77 -18.10 -13.85 -9.28
C MET A 77 -19.13 -13.34 -8.27
N TYR A 78 -19.07 -13.79 -7.01
CA TYR A 78 -19.94 -13.30 -5.95
C TYR A 78 -19.65 -11.83 -5.65
N ILE A 79 -18.38 -11.47 -5.43
CA ILE A 79 -17.94 -10.10 -5.14
C ILE A 79 -18.33 -9.15 -6.28
N GLN A 80 -18.06 -9.53 -7.53
CA GLN A 80 -18.30 -8.65 -8.67
C GLN A 80 -19.80 -8.42 -8.97
N ASN A 81 -20.65 -9.45 -8.78
CA ASN A 81 -22.03 -9.41 -9.27
C ASN A 81 -23.10 -9.25 -8.17
N ARG A 82 -22.87 -9.78 -6.96
CA ARG A 82 -23.86 -9.76 -5.87
C ARG A 82 -23.80 -8.49 -5.04
N ILE A 83 -22.61 -7.92 -4.86
CA ILE A 83 -22.43 -6.72 -4.06
C ILE A 83 -22.88 -5.51 -4.89
N LYS A 84 -23.99 -4.92 -4.47
CA LYS A 84 -24.64 -3.79 -5.15
C LYS A 84 -24.89 -2.65 -4.19
N VAL A 85 -24.66 -1.42 -4.65
CA VAL A 85 -24.95 -0.20 -3.90
C VAL A 85 -26.02 0.59 -4.63
N LYS A 86 -27.08 1.00 -3.94
CA LYS A 86 -28.09 1.90 -4.49
C LYS A 86 -27.77 3.34 -4.11
N TYR A 87 -27.55 4.21 -5.09
CA TYR A 87 -27.35 5.64 -4.89
C TYR A 87 -28.11 6.43 -5.96
N ARG A 88 -28.92 7.41 -5.54
CA ARG A 88 -29.76 8.26 -6.42
C ARG A 88 -30.52 7.47 -7.51
N ASN A 89 -31.19 6.39 -7.08
CA ASN A 89 -32.00 5.52 -7.94
C ASN A 89 -31.23 4.74 -9.04
N ARG A 90 -29.90 4.70 -8.97
CA ARG A 90 -29.04 3.80 -9.76
C ARG A 90 -28.40 2.76 -8.87
N THR A 91 -28.25 1.55 -9.39
CA THR A 91 -27.53 0.45 -8.73
C THR A 91 -26.13 0.35 -9.32
N TYR A 92 -25.11 0.49 -8.48
CA TYR A 92 -23.72 0.38 -8.85
C TYR A 92 -23.18 -1.00 -8.44
N THR A 93 -22.49 -1.65 -9.37
CA THR A 93 -21.75 -2.90 -9.15
C THR A 93 -20.25 -2.61 -9.11
N TYR A 94 -19.44 -3.62 -8.79
CA TYR A 94 -17.98 -3.48 -8.89
C TYR A 94 -17.54 -3.01 -10.28
N ARG A 95 -18.18 -3.50 -11.35
CA ARG A 95 -17.82 -3.16 -12.73
C ARG A 95 -18.01 -1.67 -13.07
N ASP A 96 -18.90 -1.00 -12.36
CA ASP A 96 -19.15 0.44 -12.54
C ASP A 96 -18.17 1.30 -11.73
N LEU A 97 -17.69 0.76 -10.60
CA LEU A 97 -16.86 1.45 -9.62
C LEU A 97 -15.37 1.12 -9.72
N CYS A 98 -14.98 0.11 -10.49
CA CYS A 98 -13.58 -0.27 -10.68
C CYS A 98 -12.79 0.82 -11.40
N LEU A 99 -11.48 0.88 -11.15
CA LEU A 99 -10.57 1.57 -12.07
C LEU A 99 -10.41 0.73 -13.35
N LYS A 100 -10.32 1.41 -14.49
CA LYS A 100 -10.23 0.75 -15.79
C LYS A 100 -8.82 0.80 -16.33
N TRP A 101 -8.49 -0.21 -17.13
CA TRP A 101 -7.28 -0.23 -17.92
C TRP A 101 -7.62 -0.01 -19.39
N LYS A 102 -7.35 1.20 -19.89
CA LYS A 102 -7.62 1.61 -21.28
C LYS A 102 -9.02 1.14 -21.73
N SER A 103 -9.12 0.53 -22.91
CA SER A 103 -10.36 -0.05 -23.45
C SER A 103 -10.69 -1.45 -22.94
N LYS A 104 -9.83 -2.09 -22.14
CA LYS A 104 -10.02 -3.46 -21.64
C LYS A 104 -10.99 -3.54 -20.45
N GLY A 105 -11.33 -2.41 -19.83
CA GLY A 105 -12.26 -2.34 -18.70
C GLY A 105 -11.60 -2.64 -17.36
N CYS A 106 -12.35 -3.17 -16.39
CA CYS A 106 -11.83 -3.49 -15.06
C CYS A 106 -10.78 -4.61 -15.16
N PRO A 107 -9.57 -4.44 -14.61
CA PRO A 107 -8.69 -5.57 -14.40
C PRO A 107 -9.33 -6.51 -13.38
N GLY A 108 -9.59 -7.73 -13.82
CA GLY A 108 -10.17 -8.80 -13.00
C GLY A 108 -9.11 -9.82 -12.56
N ASN A 109 -9.55 -10.77 -11.75
CA ASN A 109 -8.73 -11.85 -11.24
C ASN A 109 -8.74 -13.09 -12.19
N ASP A 110 -8.94 -12.89 -13.49
CA ASP A 110 -9.03 -13.99 -14.46
C ASP A 110 -7.69 -14.74 -14.65
N HIS A 111 -6.58 -14.08 -14.31
CA HIS A 111 -5.24 -14.65 -14.35
C HIS A 111 -5.11 -15.90 -13.47
N ILE A 112 -5.90 -16.01 -12.40
CA ILE A 112 -5.92 -17.16 -11.50
C ILE A 112 -6.35 -18.43 -12.21
N GLN A 113 -7.42 -18.32 -13.00
CA GLN A 113 -7.97 -19.45 -13.73
C GLN A 113 -6.99 -19.93 -14.79
N ILE A 114 -6.36 -19.00 -15.51
CA ILE A 114 -5.36 -19.31 -16.54
C ILE A 114 -4.17 -20.05 -15.92
N ILE A 115 -3.65 -19.56 -14.79
CA ILE A 115 -2.49 -20.18 -14.13
C ILE A 115 -2.84 -21.57 -13.57
N SER A 116 -4.03 -21.74 -12.99
CA SER A 116 -4.50 -23.06 -12.56
C SER A 116 -4.65 -24.03 -13.71
N GLU A 117 -5.19 -23.61 -14.85
CA GLU A 117 -5.30 -24.45 -16.05
C GLU A 117 -3.93 -24.86 -16.58
N LEU A 118 -2.98 -23.91 -16.70
CA LEU A 118 -1.60 -24.20 -17.13
C LEU A 118 -0.91 -25.21 -16.21
N TYR A 119 -1.06 -25.05 -14.88
CA TYR A 119 -0.49 -25.96 -13.89
C TYR A 119 -1.06 -27.38 -14.04
N ASN A 120 -2.38 -27.50 -14.19
CA ASN A 120 -3.04 -28.80 -14.34
C ASN A 120 -2.78 -29.49 -15.69
N HIS A 121 -2.42 -28.73 -16.71
CA HIS A 121 -1.96 -29.26 -17.99
C HIS A 121 -0.50 -29.73 -17.96
N GLY A 122 0.20 -29.62 -16.82
CA GLY A 122 1.59 -30.03 -16.67
C GLY A 122 2.59 -29.10 -17.36
N ILE A 123 2.20 -27.84 -17.59
CA ILE A 123 3.10 -26.83 -18.16
C ILE A 123 3.95 -26.24 -17.04
N ASN A 124 5.27 -26.29 -17.20
CA ASN A 124 6.21 -25.71 -16.24
C ASN A 124 6.08 -24.19 -16.22
N ILE A 125 5.57 -23.65 -15.11
CA ILE A 125 5.42 -22.21 -14.89
C ILE A 125 6.66 -21.67 -14.18
N THR A 126 7.38 -20.76 -14.82
CA THR A 126 8.52 -20.07 -14.22
C THR A 126 8.05 -19.11 -13.11
N TYR A 127 8.86 -18.95 -12.05
CA TYR A 127 8.58 -18.05 -10.93
C TYR A 127 9.73 -17.05 -10.75
N PRO A 128 9.48 -15.75 -10.48
CA PRO A 128 8.19 -15.11 -10.13
C PRO A 128 7.40 -14.56 -11.32
N THR A 129 7.93 -14.66 -12.54
CA THR A 129 7.24 -14.21 -13.76
C THR A 129 6.88 -15.41 -14.64
N PHE A 130 5.69 -15.36 -15.23
CA PHE A 130 5.29 -16.31 -16.27
C PHE A 130 5.25 -15.61 -17.62
N ARG A 131 5.52 -16.37 -18.68
CA ARG A 131 5.49 -15.89 -20.05
C ARG A 131 4.82 -16.92 -20.93
N MET A 132 3.80 -16.51 -21.66
CA MET A 132 3.05 -17.37 -22.58
C MET A 132 2.70 -16.59 -23.85
N GLY A 133 3.41 -16.86 -24.94
CA GLY A 133 3.31 -16.10 -26.18
C GLY A 133 3.63 -14.61 -25.95
N SER A 134 2.71 -13.73 -26.33
CA SER A 134 2.81 -12.28 -26.13
C SER A 134 2.30 -11.79 -24.76
N ARG A 135 1.90 -12.70 -23.85
CA ARG A 135 1.43 -12.33 -22.51
C ARG A 135 2.48 -12.68 -21.47
N SER A 136 2.84 -11.69 -20.68
CA SER A 136 3.69 -11.84 -19.51
C SER A 136 2.97 -11.35 -18.26
N GLY A 137 3.33 -11.87 -17.10
CA GLY A 137 2.77 -11.41 -15.84
C GLY A 137 3.63 -11.80 -14.65
N TYR A 138 3.43 -11.08 -13.55
CA TYR A 138 4.15 -11.28 -12.29
C TYR A 138 3.25 -11.96 -11.27
N LEU A 139 3.65 -13.15 -10.83
CA LEU A 139 2.90 -13.98 -9.89
C LEU A 139 3.28 -13.69 -8.44
N GLY A 140 4.46 -13.12 -8.20
CA GLY A 140 4.98 -12.90 -6.84
C GLY A 140 4.16 -11.93 -5.99
N ALA A 141 3.30 -11.11 -6.59
CA ALA A 141 2.38 -10.23 -5.86
C ALA A 141 1.05 -10.90 -5.51
N GLY A 142 0.68 -11.95 -6.24
CA GLY A 142 -0.60 -12.66 -6.06
C GLY A 142 -0.47 -13.94 -5.26
N LEU A 143 0.62 -14.70 -5.43
CA LEU A 143 0.82 -15.99 -4.76
C LEU A 143 1.50 -15.85 -3.41
N GLY A 144 0.97 -16.56 -2.40
CA GLY A 144 1.54 -16.67 -1.07
C GLY A 144 1.89 -18.10 -0.68
N GLY A 145 2.92 -18.27 0.16
CA GLY A 145 3.37 -19.58 0.65
C GLY A 145 3.82 -20.50 -0.49
N VAL A 146 4.61 -19.96 -1.41
CA VAL A 146 5.07 -20.64 -2.63
C VAL A 146 6.18 -21.64 -2.31
N SER A 147 6.07 -22.86 -2.84
CA SER A 147 7.16 -23.83 -2.90
C SER A 147 7.71 -23.90 -4.32
N LEU A 148 9.04 -23.86 -4.44
CA LEU A 148 9.74 -23.79 -5.72
C LEU A 148 10.45 -25.11 -6.03
N GLY A 149 10.34 -25.54 -7.29
CA GLY A 149 11.12 -26.63 -7.86
C GLY A 149 12.19 -26.08 -8.80
N LYS A 150 13.12 -26.94 -9.21
CA LYS A 150 14.06 -26.67 -10.30
C LYS A 150 13.78 -27.65 -11.43
N ASP A 151 13.70 -27.12 -12.64
CA ASP A 151 13.64 -27.94 -13.85
C ASP A 151 15.03 -28.52 -14.19
N ASP A 152 15.09 -29.45 -15.14
CA ASP A 152 16.33 -30.06 -15.62
C ASP A 152 17.33 -29.03 -16.18
N ASN A 153 16.81 -27.90 -16.67
CA ASN A 153 17.57 -26.76 -17.17
C ASN A 153 18.03 -25.78 -16.07
N GLY A 154 17.76 -26.08 -14.80
CA GLY A 154 18.08 -25.23 -13.65
C GLY A 154 17.18 -24.00 -13.48
N THR A 155 16.12 -23.86 -14.28
CA THR A 155 15.12 -22.80 -14.15
C THR A 155 14.24 -23.02 -12.93
N VAL A 156 13.92 -21.93 -12.24
CA VAL A 156 13.08 -21.98 -11.03
C VAL A 156 11.61 -22.04 -11.45
N ILE A 157 10.95 -23.13 -11.09
CA ILE A 157 9.55 -23.40 -11.44
C ILE A 157 8.66 -23.41 -10.20
N LEU A 158 7.39 -23.06 -10.40
CA LEU A 158 6.36 -23.05 -9.37
C LEU A 158 5.90 -24.49 -9.08
N ALA A 159 6.24 -25.03 -7.90
CA ALA A 159 5.83 -26.38 -7.51
C ALA A 159 4.46 -26.40 -6.81
N SER A 160 4.22 -25.48 -5.88
CA SER A 160 2.92 -25.32 -5.21
C SER A 160 2.78 -23.92 -4.60
N ALA A 161 1.55 -23.53 -4.27
CA ALA A 161 1.26 -22.31 -3.52
C ALA A 161 0.14 -22.57 -2.50
N ARG A 162 0.14 -21.84 -1.38
CA ARG A 162 -0.84 -22.02 -0.29
C ARG A 162 -1.92 -20.95 -0.25
N ALA A 163 -1.61 -19.75 -0.73
CA ALA A 163 -2.50 -18.60 -0.65
C ALA A 163 -2.52 -17.81 -1.96
N TRP A 164 -3.60 -17.09 -2.18
CA TRP A 164 -3.79 -16.18 -3.30
C TRP A 164 -4.35 -14.84 -2.79
N LEU A 165 -3.77 -13.73 -3.21
CA LEU A 165 -4.23 -12.37 -2.95
C LEU A 165 -5.06 -11.85 -4.14
N LEU A 166 -6.33 -11.54 -3.88
CA LEU A 166 -7.23 -10.86 -4.80
C LEU A 166 -7.25 -9.38 -4.45
N VAL A 167 -7.09 -8.53 -5.46
CA VAL A 167 -7.10 -7.08 -5.28
C VAL A 167 -8.22 -6.46 -6.10
N TYR A 168 -9.08 -5.69 -5.45
CA TYR A 168 -10.20 -4.97 -6.05
C TYR A 168 -10.00 -3.47 -5.87
N GLN A 169 -9.57 -2.80 -6.93
CA GLN A 169 -9.32 -1.36 -6.92
C GLN A 169 -10.57 -0.59 -7.37
N LEU A 170 -10.95 0.41 -6.59
CA LEU A 170 -12.12 1.24 -6.86
C LEU A 170 -11.72 2.67 -7.25
N LYS A 171 -12.63 3.37 -7.92
CA LYS A 171 -12.52 4.78 -8.25
C LYS A 171 -12.52 5.62 -6.97
N PHE A 172 -11.49 6.43 -6.81
CA PHE A 172 -11.34 7.37 -5.69
C PHE A 172 -11.61 8.83 -6.08
N TYR A 173 -11.74 9.13 -7.39
CA TYR A 173 -12.07 10.43 -7.95
C TYR A 173 -13.15 10.26 -9.04
N PRO A 174 -14.08 11.23 -9.25
CA PRO A 174 -14.35 12.41 -8.43
C PRO A 174 -14.98 12.07 -7.08
N THR A 175 -15.08 13.05 -6.16
CA THR A 175 -15.56 12.87 -4.76
C THR A 175 -16.92 12.16 -4.65
N ASN A 176 -17.84 12.42 -5.58
CA ASN A 176 -19.13 11.73 -5.63
C ASN A 176 -18.99 10.22 -5.84
N VAL A 177 -18.09 9.80 -6.73
CA VAL A 177 -17.80 8.38 -6.98
C VAL A 177 -17.02 7.79 -5.82
N SER A 178 -16.06 8.53 -5.26
CA SER A 178 -15.31 8.14 -4.06
C SER A 178 -16.22 7.81 -2.89
N TYR A 179 -17.28 8.60 -2.68
CA TYR A 179 -18.29 8.33 -1.66
C TYR A 179 -19.02 7.02 -1.93
N ILE A 180 -19.46 6.78 -3.17
CA ILE A 180 -20.14 5.53 -3.56
C ILE A 180 -19.20 4.32 -3.40
N SER A 181 -17.93 4.44 -3.80
CA SER A 181 -16.89 3.43 -3.58
C SER A 181 -16.70 3.15 -2.09
N GLY A 182 -16.68 4.20 -1.25
CA GLY A 182 -16.60 4.03 0.20
C GLY A 182 -17.80 3.34 0.83
N VAL A 183 -19.02 3.54 0.29
CA VAL A 183 -20.22 2.79 0.69
C VAL A 183 -20.14 1.34 0.19
N TRP A 184 -19.60 1.12 -1.01
CA TRP A 184 -19.39 -0.22 -1.55
C TRP A 184 -18.42 -1.03 -0.68
N GLU A 185 -17.32 -0.44 -0.19
CA GLU A 185 -16.38 -1.10 0.73
C GLU A 185 -17.08 -1.58 2.03
N LYS A 186 -18.00 -0.78 2.58
CA LYS A 186 -18.76 -1.15 3.77
C LYS A 186 -19.73 -2.29 3.50
N ASN A 187 -20.45 -2.22 2.37
CA ASN A 187 -21.31 -3.32 1.94
C ASN A 187 -20.49 -4.59 1.63
N PHE A 188 -19.29 -4.43 1.09
CA PHE A 188 -18.36 -5.52 0.85
C PHE A 188 -17.98 -6.23 2.15
N LYS A 189 -17.61 -5.49 3.22
CA LYS A 189 -17.39 -6.06 4.56
C LYS A 189 -18.59 -6.88 5.04
N LEU A 190 -19.80 -6.29 5.00
CA LEU A 190 -21.03 -6.97 5.41
C LEU A 190 -21.30 -8.26 4.60
N HIS A 191 -20.97 -8.27 3.31
CA HIS A 191 -21.12 -9.45 2.46
C HIS A 191 -20.06 -10.51 2.74
N MET A 192 -18.83 -10.13 3.08
CA MET A 192 -17.78 -11.07 3.44
C MET A 192 -18.02 -11.70 4.82
N ASP A 193 -18.54 -10.93 5.79
CA ASP A 193 -18.93 -11.45 7.12
C ASP A 193 -20.06 -12.49 7.04
N ASN A 194 -20.95 -12.35 6.06
CA ASN A 194 -22.08 -13.26 5.84
C ASN A 194 -21.84 -14.26 4.70
N TYR A 195 -20.62 -14.36 4.18
CA TYR A 195 -20.31 -15.32 3.13
C TYR A 195 -20.32 -16.74 3.71
N PRO A 196 -21.00 -17.71 3.07
CA PRO A 196 -21.06 -19.07 3.60
C PRO A 196 -19.67 -19.72 3.62
N GLU A 197 -19.38 -20.49 4.67
CA GLU A 197 -18.11 -21.21 4.76
C GLU A 197 -17.95 -22.18 3.58
N ASP A 198 -16.82 -22.08 2.86
CA ASP A 198 -16.45 -23.01 1.79
C ASP A 198 -15.59 -24.13 2.39
N PRO A 199 -15.75 -25.39 1.93
CA PRO A 199 -14.94 -26.51 2.43
C PRO A 199 -13.47 -26.40 2.04
N TYR A 200 -13.12 -25.75 0.93
CA TYR A 200 -11.76 -25.74 0.38
C TYR A 200 -10.93 -24.52 0.81
N ILE A 201 -11.57 -23.36 0.97
CA ILE A 201 -10.88 -22.08 1.13
C ILE A 201 -11.25 -21.37 2.44
N SER A 202 -10.24 -20.78 3.07
CA SER A 202 -10.38 -19.81 4.15
C SER A 202 -10.13 -18.41 3.61
N ILE A 203 -10.94 -17.44 4.01
CA ILE A 203 -10.94 -16.08 3.45
C ILE A 203 -10.61 -15.09 4.55
N THR A 204 -9.63 -14.22 4.31
CA THR A 204 -9.40 -13.02 5.10
C THR A 204 -9.48 -11.81 4.17
N TYR A 205 -9.98 -10.69 4.67
CA TYR A 205 -10.23 -9.53 3.82
C TYR A 205 -9.89 -8.24 4.56
N PHE A 206 -9.55 -7.21 3.77
CA PHE A 206 -9.19 -5.88 4.23
C PHE A 206 -9.79 -4.85 3.27
N HIS A 207 -10.23 -3.70 3.78
CA HIS A 207 -10.61 -2.56 2.94
C HIS A 207 -10.01 -1.26 3.49
N SER A 208 -9.89 -0.24 2.66
CA SER A 208 -9.19 1.02 3.00
C SER A 208 -9.70 1.74 4.27
N GLN A 209 -10.96 1.51 4.66
CA GLN A 209 -11.57 2.11 5.86
C GLN A 209 -11.49 1.22 7.13
N THR A 210 -11.01 -0.04 7.03
CA THR A 210 -11.06 -0.98 8.17
C THR A 210 -10.34 -0.42 9.39
N LEU A 211 -9.11 0.10 9.21
CA LEU A 211 -8.31 0.62 10.33
C LEU A 211 -9.03 1.77 11.06
N ALA A 212 -9.54 2.76 10.31
CA ALA A 212 -10.23 3.92 10.87
C ALA A 212 -11.56 3.55 11.55
N GLU A 213 -12.23 2.48 11.11
CA GLU A 213 -13.47 1.98 11.73
C GLU A 213 -13.19 1.15 12.99
N GLU A 214 -12.18 0.28 12.99
CA GLU A 214 -11.82 -0.52 14.16
C GLU A 214 -11.29 0.38 15.29
N LEU A 215 -10.58 1.47 14.97
CA LEU A 215 -10.15 2.50 15.92
C LEU A 215 -11.32 3.27 16.57
N LYS A 216 -12.50 3.31 15.95
CA LYS A 216 -13.69 4.02 16.49
C LYS A 216 -14.50 3.18 17.48
N ARG A 217 -14.16 1.91 17.71
CA ARG A 217 -15.02 0.95 18.40
C ARG A 217 -14.68 0.79 19.88
N THR A 218 -14.89 1.81 20.72
CA THR A 218 -15.16 1.58 22.16
C THR A 218 -15.67 2.84 22.86
N PHE A 219 -16.79 2.76 23.59
CA PHE A 219 -17.05 3.40 24.90
C PHE A 219 -18.44 2.95 25.42
N TYR A 220 -18.49 2.28 26.57
CA TYR A 220 -19.72 1.98 27.32
C TYR A 220 -19.68 2.79 28.63
N PHE A 221 -20.74 3.54 28.92
CA PHE A 221 -20.83 4.44 30.08
C PHE A 221 -21.80 3.88 31.12
N ASP A 222 -21.32 3.64 32.33
CA ASP A 222 -22.14 3.31 33.50
C ASP A 222 -22.38 4.53 34.41
N TRP A 223 -23.63 4.71 34.85
CA TRP A 223 -24.13 5.95 35.46
C TRP A 223 -24.26 5.94 37.00
N VAL A 224 -23.83 4.87 37.67
CA VAL A 224 -24.22 4.64 39.09
C VAL A 224 -23.13 5.00 40.11
N LEU A 225 -21.86 5.18 39.72
CA LEU A 225 -20.77 5.43 40.68
C LEU A 225 -20.13 6.85 40.62
N SER A 226 -20.42 7.63 39.59
CA SER A 226 -19.68 8.85 39.25
C SER A 226 -20.52 10.09 39.57
N LYS A 227 -20.06 10.93 40.52
CA LYS A 227 -20.69 12.22 40.85
C LYS A 227 -20.67 13.15 39.62
N PRO A 228 -21.76 13.23 38.83
CA PRO A 228 -21.66 13.63 37.42
C PRO A 228 -21.63 15.15 37.24
N ILE A 229 -22.17 15.89 38.21
CA ILE A 229 -22.33 17.35 38.11
C ILE A 229 -20.99 18.09 38.20
N LEU A 230 -20.09 17.67 39.10
CA LEU A 230 -18.75 18.27 39.21
C LEU A 230 -17.90 17.98 37.97
N SER A 231 -18.01 16.77 37.41
CA SER A 231 -17.37 16.43 36.15
C SER A 231 -17.95 17.20 34.97
N VAL A 232 -19.27 17.44 34.93
CA VAL A 232 -19.92 18.18 33.85
C VAL A 232 -19.42 19.63 33.80
N PHE A 233 -19.33 20.33 34.95
CA PHE A 233 -18.81 21.70 34.96
C PHE A 233 -17.30 21.77 34.62
N GLY A 234 -16.50 20.80 35.07
CA GLY A 234 -15.08 20.71 34.70
C GLY A 234 -14.87 20.46 33.20
N VAL A 235 -15.68 19.57 32.62
CA VAL A 235 -15.66 19.25 31.18
C VAL A 235 -16.18 20.43 30.35
N MET A 236 -17.20 21.17 30.81
CA MET A 236 -17.69 22.35 30.09
C MET A 236 -16.63 23.44 29.99
N ASN A 237 -15.91 23.74 31.09
CA ASN A 237 -14.85 24.75 31.08
C ASN A 237 -13.69 24.36 30.17
N ALA A 238 -13.23 23.11 30.25
CA ALA A 238 -12.19 22.59 29.36
C ALA A 238 -12.66 22.56 27.90
N GLY A 239 -13.91 22.17 27.65
CA GLY A 239 -14.53 22.14 26.32
C GLY A 239 -14.61 23.53 25.67
N MET A 240 -14.96 24.57 26.43
CA MET A 240 -14.94 25.95 25.95
C MET A 240 -13.53 26.44 25.62
N GLY A 241 -12.52 26.06 26.42
CA GLY A 241 -11.12 26.38 26.14
C GLY A 241 -10.62 25.75 24.83
N ILE A 242 -10.97 24.47 24.61
CA ILE A 242 -10.63 23.74 23.39
C ILE A 242 -11.34 24.35 22.18
N ALA A 243 -12.63 24.64 22.29
CA ALA A 243 -13.42 25.22 21.20
C ALA A 243 -12.86 26.59 20.77
N SER A 244 -12.43 27.40 21.73
CA SER A 244 -11.89 28.73 21.46
C SER A 244 -10.51 28.64 20.79
N ALA A 245 -9.65 27.72 21.24
CA ALA A 245 -8.35 27.49 20.63
C ALA A 245 -8.45 26.93 19.20
N MET A 246 -9.29 25.91 18.98
CA MET A 246 -9.52 25.34 17.65
C MET A 246 -10.15 26.35 16.71
N GLY A 247 -11.17 27.09 17.16
CA GLY A 247 -11.81 28.13 16.37
C GLY A 247 -10.84 29.27 16.00
N GLY A 248 -9.88 29.59 16.86
CA GLY A 248 -8.81 30.55 16.55
C GLY A 248 -7.82 30.06 15.49
N LEU A 249 -7.43 28.78 15.53
CA LEU A 249 -6.56 28.19 14.51
C LEU A 249 -7.23 28.08 13.14
N VAL A 250 -8.52 27.75 13.10
CA VAL A 250 -9.30 27.72 11.86
C VAL A 250 -9.41 29.12 11.22
N LEU A 251 -9.51 30.17 12.04
CA LEU A 251 -9.48 31.56 11.54
C LEU A 251 -8.10 31.98 10.98
N LEU A 252 -7.03 31.27 11.34
CA LEU A 252 -5.69 31.44 10.78
C LEU A 252 -5.45 30.50 9.58
N ASP A 253 -6.52 29.95 9.00
CA ASP A 253 -6.49 29.06 7.82
C ASP A 253 -5.73 27.74 8.07
N VAL A 254 -5.65 27.29 9.33
CA VAL A 254 -5.09 25.99 9.69
C VAL A 254 -6.17 24.92 9.54
N GLN A 255 -5.92 23.93 8.67
CA GLN A 255 -6.85 22.83 8.38
C GLN A 255 -7.03 21.89 9.58
N TYR A 256 -8.23 21.36 9.74
CA TYR A 256 -8.56 20.40 10.80
C TYR A 256 -8.21 18.96 10.38
N ASN A 257 -7.55 18.21 11.27
CA ASN A 257 -7.11 16.83 11.05
C ASN A 257 -7.87 15.88 12.00
N ASP A 258 -8.22 14.68 11.52
CA ASP A 258 -8.87 13.64 12.33
C ASP A 258 -8.04 13.19 13.56
N ILE A 259 -6.70 13.27 13.52
CA ILE A 259 -5.85 13.00 14.70
C ILE A 259 -6.09 14.02 15.82
N VAL A 260 -6.43 15.26 15.45
CA VAL A 260 -6.74 16.34 16.40
C VAL A 260 -8.05 16.05 17.16
N ALA A 261 -8.89 15.12 16.69
CA ALA A 261 -10.05 14.64 17.44
C ALA A 261 -9.68 13.96 18.78
N VAL A 262 -8.43 13.53 18.96
CA VAL A 262 -7.93 12.95 20.22
C VAL A 262 -7.49 14.03 21.23
N MET A 263 -7.19 15.26 20.77
CA MET A 263 -6.71 16.35 21.64
C MET A 263 -7.68 16.74 22.77
N PRO A 264 -9.01 16.82 22.56
CA PRO A 264 -9.95 17.14 23.62
C PRO A 264 -9.85 16.17 24.81
N PHE A 265 -9.64 14.88 24.56
CA PHE A 265 -9.51 13.86 25.59
C PHE A 265 -8.22 14.03 26.41
N LEU A 266 -7.10 14.34 25.75
CA LEU A 266 -5.82 14.62 26.42
C LEU A 266 -5.89 15.88 27.30
N VAL A 267 -6.52 16.95 26.80
CA VAL A 267 -6.65 18.22 27.50
C VAL A 267 -7.58 18.09 28.70
N VAL A 268 -8.76 17.49 28.52
CA VAL A 268 -9.70 17.24 29.63
C VAL A 268 -9.07 16.35 30.70
N GLY A 269 -8.33 15.30 30.32
CA GLY A 269 -7.62 14.44 31.28
C GLY A 269 -6.59 15.19 32.13
N LYS A 270 -5.84 16.12 31.53
CA LYS A 270 -4.87 16.95 32.25
C LYS A 270 -5.55 17.94 33.20
N GLU A 271 -6.65 18.58 32.77
CA GLU A 271 -7.37 19.56 33.59
C GLU A 271 -8.14 18.92 34.75
N LEU A 272 -8.75 17.75 34.55
CA LEU A 272 -9.44 17.01 35.62
C LEU A 272 -8.47 16.57 36.74
N SER A 273 -7.22 16.26 36.38
CA SER A 273 -6.20 15.83 37.35
C SER A 273 -5.86 16.92 38.38
N ARG A 274 -5.93 18.20 37.98
CA ARG A 274 -5.67 19.35 38.85
C ARG A 274 -6.73 19.57 39.92
N ILE A 275 -7.96 19.11 39.70
CA ILE A 275 -9.11 19.40 40.57
C ILE A 275 -9.19 18.43 41.77
N THR A 276 -8.52 17.27 41.69
CA THR A 276 -8.84 16.14 42.59
C THR A 276 -7.75 15.81 43.63
N VAL A 277 -6.58 16.43 43.55
CA VAL A 277 -5.41 15.99 44.33
C VAL A 277 -4.86 17.15 45.16
N ASP A 278 -5.33 17.31 46.40
CA ASP A 278 -4.50 18.03 47.37
C ASP A 278 -4.74 17.67 48.84
N ILE A 279 -5.96 17.34 49.27
CA ILE A 279 -6.28 17.51 50.71
C ILE A 279 -6.24 16.22 51.55
N ARG A 280 -6.24 15.00 50.96
CA ARG A 280 -6.38 13.76 51.74
C ARG A 280 -5.10 12.94 51.97
N TYR A 281 -4.13 12.99 51.06
CA TYR A 281 -3.00 12.03 51.04
C TYR A 281 -1.66 12.60 51.57
N ALA A 282 -1.55 13.92 51.71
CA ALA A 282 -0.34 14.61 52.15
C ALA A 282 0.25 14.11 53.50
N PRO A 283 -0.53 13.87 54.58
CA PRO A 283 0.06 13.46 55.87
C PRO A 283 0.59 12.01 55.87
N ILE A 284 0.02 11.12 55.05
CA ILE A 284 0.44 9.71 54.95
C ILE A 284 1.76 9.63 54.16
N LEU A 285 1.90 10.41 53.09
CA LEU A 285 3.12 10.41 52.26
C LEU A 285 4.33 11.09 52.93
N MET A 286 4.12 11.85 54.01
CA MET A 286 5.19 12.57 54.71
C MET A 286 5.96 11.74 55.74
N GLN A 287 5.49 10.52 56.08
CA GLN A 287 6.20 9.62 56.98
C GLN A 287 7.50 9.08 56.33
N PRO A 288 8.64 9.06 57.04
CA PRO A 288 9.94 8.71 56.46
C PRO A 288 10.00 7.25 55.97
N VAL A 289 9.29 6.33 56.63
CA VAL A 289 9.21 4.92 56.23
C VAL A 289 8.46 4.74 54.91
N ILE A 290 7.34 5.45 54.74
CA ILE A 290 6.51 5.39 53.53
C ILE A 290 7.26 6.03 52.35
N LYS A 291 8.02 7.10 52.56
CA LYS A 291 8.90 7.69 51.54
C LYS A 291 9.98 6.71 51.05
N ALA A 292 10.62 5.98 51.96
CA ALA A 292 11.65 5.00 51.58
C ALA A 292 11.06 3.84 50.77
N LEU A 293 9.89 3.31 51.18
CA LEU A 293 9.20 2.25 50.45
C LEU A 293 8.69 2.71 49.08
N ALA A 294 8.13 3.92 48.99
CA ALA A 294 7.69 4.49 47.72
C ALA A 294 8.85 4.75 46.77
N ALA A 295 9.98 5.25 47.26
CA ALA A 295 11.19 5.44 46.46
C ALA A 295 11.75 4.11 45.93
N LEU A 296 11.80 3.07 46.77
CA LEU A 296 12.23 1.73 46.36
C LEU A 296 11.31 1.14 45.28
N TRP A 297 9.99 1.27 45.45
CA TRP A 297 9.02 0.81 44.46
C TRP A 297 9.12 1.59 43.15
N TYR A 298 9.39 2.90 43.22
CA TYR A 298 9.63 3.73 42.04
C TYR A 298 10.90 3.31 41.29
N CYS A 299 11.98 2.97 41.99
CA CYS A 299 13.19 2.43 41.35
C CYS A 299 12.93 1.11 40.62
N ILE A 300 12.12 0.22 41.20
CA ILE A 300 11.70 -1.04 40.55
C ILE A 300 10.87 -0.73 39.29
N TYR A 301 9.91 0.19 39.39
CA TYR A 301 9.11 0.63 38.25
C TYR A 301 9.97 1.21 37.13
N VAL A 302 10.93 2.09 37.45
CA VAL A 302 11.87 2.66 36.47
C VAL A 302 12.72 1.56 35.83
N GLY A 303 13.18 0.57 36.61
CA GLY A 303 13.90 -0.59 36.06
C GLY A 303 13.09 -1.35 35.02
N PHE A 304 11.82 -1.66 35.31
CA PHE A 304 10.92 -2.30 34.35
C PHE A 304 10.57 -1.41 33.17
N ALA A 305 10.41 -0.10 33.37
CA ALA A 305 10.14 0.85 32.29
C ALA A 305 11.32 0.96 31.33
N VAL A 306 12.56 1.03 31.85
CA VAL A 306 13.79 0.99 31.03
C VAL A 306 13.88 -0.33 30.26
N TYR A 307 13.64 -1.46 30.93
CA TYR A 307 13.61 -2.77 30.27
C TYR A 307 12.56 -2.83 29.14
N GLY A 308 11.37 -2.27 29.37
CA GLY A 308 10.31 -2.16 28.37
C GLY A 308 10.67 -1.25 27.20
N CYS A 309 11.29 -0.10 27.47
CA CYS A 309 11.78 0.82 26.43
C CYS A 309 12.87 0.19 25.56
N MET A 310 13.71 -0.68 26.12
CA MET A 310 14.71 -1.42 25.34
C MET A 310 14.11 -2.49 24.42
N HIS A 311 12.86 -2.91 24.64
CA HIS A 311 12.16 -3.90 23.81
C HIS A 311 11.09 -3.27 22.90
N LEU A 312 11.13 -1.95 22.72
CA LEU A 312 10.20 -1.27 21.83
C LEU A 312 10.49 -1.65 20.38
N LYS A 313 9.51 -2.23 19.69
CA LYS A 313 9.58 -2.49 18.24
C LYS A 313 9.02 -1.29 17.50
N GLU A 314 9.82 -0.69 16.62
CA GLU A 314 9.37 0.35 15.70
C GLU A 314 8.75 -0.27 14.45
N GLY A 315 7.62 0.27 13.99
CA GLY A 315 6.99 -0.24 12.77
C GLY A 315 5.64 0.39 12.47
N LEU A 316 5.58 1.15 11.39
CA LEU A 316 4.36 1.37 10.62
C LEU A 316 4.61 0.73 9.25
N GLU A 317 3.69 -0.08 8.74
CA GLU A 317 3.87 -0.90 7.53
C GLU A 317 3.47 -0.12 6.25
N PRO A 318 4.40 0.28 5.36
CA PRO A 318 4.06 0.69 4.00
C PRO A 318 4.25 -0.47 3.01
N VAL A 319 3.20 -0.94 2.35
CA VAL A 319 3.22 -2.29 1.73
C VAL A 319 3.95 -2.41 0.38
N ASN A 320 4.36 -1.32 -0.29
CA ASN A 320 4.95 -1.42 -1.64
C ASN A 320 6.19 -0.54 -1.84
N LEU A 321 7.23 -1.09 -2.47
CA LEU A 321 8.47 -0.39 -2.82
C LEU A 321 8.59 -0.30 -4.36
N LEU A 322 8.61 0.94 -4.87
CA LEU A 322 8.74 1.27 -6.28
C LEU A 322 10.05 2.02 -6.48
N ILE A 323 10.83 1.70 -7.51
CA ILE A 323 12.06 2.43 -7.83
C ILE A 323 11.81 3.33 -9.03
N VAL A 324 12.15 4.61 -8.87
CA VAL A 324 11.87 5.65 -9.86
C VAL A 324 13.17 6.35 -10.26
N VAL A 325 13.36 6.49 -11.58
CA VAL A 325 14.41 7.32 -12.16
C VAL A 325 13.75 8.61 -12.64
N SER A 326 13.97 9.70 -11.89
CA SER A 326 13.33 11.00 -12.13
C SER A 326 13.96 11.80 -13.26
N SER A 327 15.21 11.47 -13.63
CA SER A 327 15.94 12.07 -14.75
C SER A 327 16.74 10.96 -15.44
N ALA A 328 16.31 10.53 -16.63
CA ALA A 328 17.00 9.47 -17.35
C ALA A 328 18.26 10.01 -18.04
N PRO A 329 19.41 9.29 -17.99
CA PRO A 329 20.58 9.64 -18.79
C PRO A 329 20.28 9.45 -20.28
N ASN A 330 21.14 9.99 -21.15
CA ASN A 330 20.94 9.85 -22.59
C ASN A 330 21.06 8.39 -23.05
N LEU A 331 19.92 7.72 -23.21
CA LEU A 331 19.84 6.31 -23.57
C LEU A 331 20.28 6.01 -25.02
N ARG A 332 20.56 7.03 -25.84
CA ARG A 332 21.22 6.83 -27.14
C ARG A 332 22.63 6.28 -26.98
N ASP A 333 23.31 6.66 -25.90
CA ASP A 333 24.68 6.23 -25.62
C ASP A 333 24.71 4.83 -25.03
N SER A 334 25.48 3.94 -25.65
CA SER A 334 25.56 2.53 -25.22
C SER A 334 26.15 2.37 -23.82
N ASN A 335 27.09 3.25 -23.44
CA ASN A 335 27.72 3.23 -22.12
C ASN A 335 26.72 3.58 -21.02
N GLU A 336 25.84 4.57 -21.26
CA GLU A 336 24.82 4.95 -20.29
C GLU A 336 23.74 3.87 -20.17
N ARG A 337 23.35 3.21 -21.27
CA ARG A 337 22.47 2.03 -21.21
C ARG A 337 23.06 0.91 -20.35
N GLN A 338 24.34 0.61 -20.54
CA GLN A 338 25.03 -0.41 -19.75
C GLN A 338 25.10 -0.03 -18.26
N ARG A 339 25.25 1.26 -17.93
CA ARG A 339 25.16 1.75 -16.54
C ARG A 339 23.78 1.53 -15.95
N VAL A 340 22.72 1.83 -16.69
CA VAL A 340 21.33 1.59 -16.26
C VAL A 340 21.06 0.10 -16.06
N ILE A 341 21.52 -0.76 -16.98
CA ILE A 341 21.37 -2.22 -16.85
C ILE A 341 22.13 -2.73 -15.64
N LYS A 342 23.36 -2.24 -15.42
CA LYS A 342 24.15 -2.58 -14.22
C LYS A 342 23.46 -2.12 -12.95
N MET A 343 22.94 -0.90 -12.92
CA MET A 343 22.14 -0.40 -11.79
C MET A 343 20.98 -1.34 -11.48
N VAL A 344 20.19 -1.70 -12.49
CA VAL A 344 19.03 -2.59 -12.33
C VAL A 344 19.48 -3.95 -11.78
N HIS A 345 20.63 -4.47 -12.24
CA HIS A 345 21.22 -5.70 -11.73
C HIS A 345 21.66 -5.57 -10.25
N ASP A 346 22.28 -4.45 -9.88
CA ASP A 346 22.71 -4.19 -8.50
C ASP A 346 21.49 -4.10 -7.55
N PHE A 347 20.39 -3.48 -7.99
CA PHE A 347 19.12 -3.48 -7.25
C PHE A 347 18.48 -4.87 -7.15
N ALA A 348 18.51 -5.64 -8.24
CA ALA A 348 17.93 -6.98 -8.29
C ALA A 348 18.65 -8.01 -7.41
N ASN A 349 19.94 -7.77 -7.12
CA ASN A 349 20.77 -8.66 -6.30
C ASN A 349 21.10 -8.06 -4.92
N ALA A 350 20.44 -6.97 -4.54
CA ALA A 350 20.55 -6.41 -3.21
C ALA A 350 19.94 -7.36 -2.14
N PRO A 351 20.32 -7.20 -0.85
CA PRO A 351 19.70 -7.95 0.24
C PRO A 351 18.17 -7.82 0.21
N HIS A 352 17.45 -8.93 0.41
CA HIS A 352 15.98 -9.07 0.32
C HIS A 352 15.36 -8.97 -1.09
N ALA A 353 16.16 -8.79 -2.14
CA ALA A 353 15.68 -8.94 -3.52
C ALA A 353 15.60 -10.43 -3.94
N ILE A 354 14.73 -10.73 -4.91
CA ILE A 354 14.54 -12.09 -5.46
C ILE A 354 15.63 -12.44 -6.48
N GLY A 355 16.16 -11.47 -7.23
CA GLY A 355 17.11 -11.67 -8.33
C GLY A 355 16.63 -11.06 -9.66
N ASP A 356 17.48 -11.13 -10.68
CA ASP A 356 17.24 -10.54 -12.01
C ASP A 356 15.97 -11.03 -12.71
N GLU A 357 15.55 -12.27 -12.45
CA GLU A 357 14.32 -12.90 -12.99
C GLU A 357 13.04 -12.17 -12.53
N SER A 358 13.11 -11.45 -11.41
CA SER A 358 11.98 -10.71 -10.83
C SER A 358 11.82 -9.29 -11.36
N VAL A 359 12.83 -8.79 -12.07
CA VAL A 359 12.88 -7.42 -12.55
C VAL A 359 11.90 -7.24 -13.70
N GLN A 360 10.95 -6.33 -13.53
CA GLN A 360 10.08 -5.91 -14.63
C GLN A 360 10.56 -4.56 -15.18
N PHE A 361 11.30 -4.63 -16.29
CA PHE A 361 11.91 -3.46 -16.91
C PHE A 361 11.73 -3.48 -18.43
N TRP A 362 11.12 -2.42 -18.96
CA TRP A 362 10.76 -2.30 -20.38
C TRP A 362 11.94 -2.45 -21.34
N MET A 363 13.14 -1.99 -20.96
CA MET A 363 14.32 -2.04 -21.83
C MET A 363 14.83 -3.47 -22.03
N LYS A 364 14.82 -4.29 -20.96
CA LYS A 364 15.18 -5.72 -21.04
C LYS A 364 14.22 -6.45 -21.99
N GLU A 365 12.93 -6.13 -21.95
CA GLU A 365 11.94 -6.76 -22.84
C GLU A 365 12.01 -6.26 -24.28
N MET A 366 12.23 -4.97 -24.47
CA MET A 366 12.45 -4.40 -25.80
C MET A 366 13.67 -5.01 -26.50
N GLU A 367 14.81 -5.10 -25.81
CA GLU A 367 16.03 -5.70 -26.37
C GLU A 367 15.80 -7.18 -26.72
N ARG A 368 15.05 -7.90 -25.88
CA ARG A 368 14.69 -9.29 -26.12
C ARG A 368 13.76 -9.43 -27.33
N TYR A 369 12.76 -8.57 -27.47
CA TYR A 369 11.85 -8.52 -28.60
C TYR A 369 12.59 -8.38 -29.93
N TYR A 370 13.44 -7.35 -30.06
CA TYR A 370 14.20 -7.13 -31.30
C TYR A 370 15.22 -8.24 -31.58
N ARG A 371 15.80 -8.85 -30.53
CA ARG A 371 16.73 -9.97 -30.68
C ARG A 371 16.03 -11.25 -31.15
N LEU A 372 14.86 -11.57 -30.60
CA LEU A 372 14.17 -12.84 -30.88
C LEU A 372 13.31 -12.78 -32.14
N GLU A 373 12.57 -11.69 -32.35
CA GLU A 373 11.62 -11.58 -33.46
C GLU A 373 12.24 -11.01 -34.73
N HIS A 374 13.20 -10.09 -34.59
CA HIS A 374 13.82 -9.39 -35.71
C HIS A 374 15.31 -9.69 -35.89
N ASN A 375 15.91 -10.54 -35.04
CA ASN A 375 17.34 -10.89 -35.04
C ASN A 375 18.27 -9.66 -35.20
N THR A 376 17.87 -8.53 -34.61
CA THR A 376 18.53 -7.23 -34.78
C THR A 376 18.94 -6.68 -33.41
N THR A 377 20.12 -6.05 -33.36
CA THR A 377 20.61 -5.37 -32.15
C THR A 377 20.15 -3.91 -32.10
N VAL A 378 19.85 -3.41 -30.90
CA VAL A 378 19.33 -2.05 -30.73
C VAL A 378 20.44 -1.02 -30.98
N GLY A 379 20.34 -0.29 -32.08
CA GLY A 379 21.29 0.74 -32.47
C GLY A 379 21.16 2.02 -31.65
N GLY A 380 22.28 2.60 -31.19
CA GLY A 380 22.24 3.76 -30.29
C GLY A 380 21.57 5.02 -30.86
N LYS A 381 21.76 5.32 -32.15
CA LYS A 381 21.16 6.50 -32.79
C LYS A 381 19.63 6.38 -32.94
N ALA A 382 19.14 5.19 -33.25
CA ALA A 382 17.72 4.89 -33.44
C ALA A 382 17.02 4.39 -32.16
N PHE A 383 17.69 4.42 -31.00
CA PHE A 383 17.19 3.83 -29.76
C PHE A 383 15.80 4.33 -29.38
N TYR A 384 15.57 5.66 -29.38
CA TYR A 384 14.27 6.23 -29.02
C TYR A 384 13.18 5.93 -30.06
N GLU A 385 13.52 5.83 -31.35
CA GLU A 385 12.57 5.44 -32.40
C GLU A 385 12.13 3.99 -32.20
N MET A 386 13.10 3.08 -31.98
CA MET A 386 12.85 1.67 -31.68
C MET A 386 12.06 1.49 -30.37
N ALA A 387 12.36 2.29 -29.34
CA ALA A 387 11.63 2.29 -28.08
C ALA A 387 10.20 2.79 -28.25
N SER A 388 9.99 3.87 -29.00
CA SER A 388 8.64 4.35 -29.30
C SER A 388 7.84 3.29 -30.05
N HIS A 389 8.41 2.70 -31.11
CA HIS A 389 7.78 1.61 -31.85
C HIS A 389 7.40 0.44 -30.93
N TYR A 390 8.31 -0.01 -30.05
CA TYR A 390 8.02 -1.12 -29.14
C TYR A 390 6.89 -0.80 -28.15
N LEU A 391 6.95 0.36 -27.48
CA LEU A 391 5.95 0.74 -26.47
C LEU A 391 4.55 0.97 -27.07
N PHE A 392 4.46 1.50 -28.30
CA PHE A 392 3.19 1.74 -28.99
C PHE A 392 2.67 0.53 -29.76
N THR A 393 3.51 -0.45 -30.10
CA THR A 393 3.02 -1.73 -30.69
C THR A 393 2.49 -2.67 -29.61
N HIS A 394 3.08 -2.63 -28.41
CA HIS A 394 2.69 -3.49 -27.28
C HIS A 394 1.76 -2.76 -26.32
N GLU A 395 0.74 -2.05 -26.82
CA GLU A 395 -0.18 -1.26 -25.99
C GLU A 395 -0.94 -2.08 -24.95
N THR A 396 -1.03 -3.39 -25.16
CA THR A 396 -1.66 -4.33 -24.23
C THR A 396 -0.85 -4.56 -22.97
N GLU A 397 0.46 -4.31 -23.02
CA GLU A 397 1.40 -4.43 -21.92
C GLU A 397 1.53 -3.11 -21.15
N PRO A 398 1.94 -3.14 -19.86
CA PRO A 398 1.95 -1.95 -19.01
C PRO A 398 3.13 -1.00 -19.26
N TRP A 399 4.10 -1.38 -20.11
CA TRP A 399 5.38 -0.68 -20.25
C TRP A 399 5.28 0.79 -20.64
N ILE A 400 4.26 1.16 -21.41
CA ILE A 400 4.04 2.55 -21.83
C ILE A 400 3.76 3.48 -20.64
N GLU A 401 3.13 2.98 -19.57
CA GLU A 401 2.86 3.76 -18.37
C GLU A 401 4.09 3.89 -17.47
N ASP A 402 5.10 3.03 -17.66
CA ASP A 402 6.33 3.09 -16.90
C ASP A 402 7.33 4.13 -17.43
N VAL A 403 7.06 4.74 -18.59
CA VAL A 403 7.95 5.66 -19.29
C VAL A 403 7.29 7.01 -19.50
N LYS A 404 8.02 8.09 -19.21
CA LYS A 404 7.60 9.48 -19.46
C LYS A 404 8.49 10.10 -20.53
N TRP A 405 7.87 10.51 -21.62
CA TRP A 405 8.52 11.16 -22.75
C TRP A 405 8.51 12.68 -22.58
N ALA A 406 9.58 13.33 -23.02
CA ALA A 406 9.68 14.77 -23.16
C ALA A 406 10.32 15.15 -24.51
N LEU A 407 10.19 16.40 -24.89
CA LEU A 407 10.80 16.94 -26.11
C LEU A 407 12.05 17.74 -25.74
N ASP A 408 13.16 17.46 -26.42
CA ASP A 408 14.41 18.21 -26.32
C ASP A 408 14.23 19.62 -26.91
N VAL A 409 15.19 20.52 -26.72
CA VAL A 409 15.23 21.89 -27.29
C VAL A 409 15.11 21.89 -28.84
N HIS A 410 15.38 20.74 -29.47
CA HIS A 410 15.31 20.50 -30.91
C HIS A 410 14.06 19.70 -31.34
N ASP A 411 13.00 19.66 -30.51
CA ASP A 411 11.76 18.89 -30.76
C ASP A 411 11.96 17.38 -30.97
N ARG A 412 13.07 16.81 -30.48
CA ARG A 412 13.32 15.37 -30.54
C ARG A 412 12.76 14.70 -29.28
N PRO A 413 11.92 13.65 -29.41
CA PRO A 413 11.44 12.91 -28.27
C PRO A 413 12.59 12.18 -27.59
N TYR A 414 12.66 12.31 -26.27
CA TYR A 414 13.56 11.56 -25.40
C TYR A 414 12.80 11.09 -24.16
N ILE A 415 13.33 10.07 -23.48
CA ILE A 415 12.75 9.57 -22.24
C ILE A 415 13.27 10.46 -21.12
N ASN A 416 12.36 11.15 -20.41
CA ASN A 416 12.71 12.02 -19.30
C ASN A 416 12.78 11.25 -17.98
N ALA A 417 11.80 10.38 -17.73
CA ALA A 417 11.73 9.58 -16.51
C ALA A 417 11.23 8.19 -16.83
N PHE A 418 11.65 7.20 -16.06
CA PHE A 418 11.11 5.85 -16.13
C PHE A 418 11.13 5.18 -14.77
N ARG A 419 10.30 4.17 -14.60
CA ARG A 419 10.27 3.33 -13.40
C ARG A 419 10.46 1.86 -13.77
N PHE A 420 10.92 1.09 -12.80
CA PHE A 420 10.99 -0.36 -12.90
C PHE A 420 10.58 -0.99 -11.57
N LEU A 421 10.11 -2.24 -11.63
CA LEU A 421 9.80 -3.02 -10.43
C LEU A 421 10.85 -4.08 -10.21
N ILE A 422 11.10 -4.34 -8.93
CA ILE A 422 11.88 -5.48 -8.47
C ILE A 422 11.03 -6.33 -7.52
N GLY A 423 11.23 -7.64 -7.55
CA GLY A 423 10.61 -8.53 -6.59
C GLY A 423 11.40 -8.57 -5.29
N MET A 424 10.71 -8.45 -4.16
CA MET A 424 11.27 -8.64 -2.83
C MET A 424 10.79 -9.98 -2.25
N ARG A 425 11.60 -10.57 -1.36
CA ARG A 425 11.27 -11.81 -0.65
C ARG A 425 11.59 -11.72 0.83
N ASP A 426 10.91 -12.58 1.58
CA ASP A 426 11.20 -12.85 2.99
C ASP A 426 11.20 -11.57 3.85
N ILE A 427 10.23 -10.69 3.61
CA ILE A 427 9.95 -9.52 4.45
C ILE A 427 8.69 -9.84 5.25
N SER A 428 8.88 -10.19 6.51
CA SER A 428 7.80 -10.54 7.44
C SER A 428 7.67 -9.54 8.59
N SER A 429 8.72 -8.76 8.84
CA SER A 429 8.81 -7.81 9.93
C SER A 429 9.15 -6.40 9.45
N THR A 430 8.73 -5.40 10.23
CA THR A 430 9.04 -3.99 9.98
C THR A 430 10.54 -3.70 10.02
N THR A 431 11.30 -4.45 10.83
CA THR A 431 12.77 -4.37 10.88
C THR A 431 13.42 -4.85 9.59
N GLU A 432 12.94 -5.96 9.02
CA GLU A 432 13.42 -6.45 7.71
C GLU A 432 13.07 -5.46 6.60
N GLN A 433 11.89 -4.86 6.69
CA GLN A 433 11.46 -3.85 5.73
C GLN A 433 12.34 -2.59 5.78
N GLN A 434 12.70 -2.11 6.98
CA GLN A 434 13.63 -1.00 7.15
C GLN A 434 15.03 -1.37 6.62
N ALA A 435 15.50 -2.59 6.90
CA ALA A 435 16.77 -3.09 6.41
C ALA A 435 16.81 -3.17 4.87
N ALA A 436 15.74 -3.68 4.24
CA ALA A 436 15.59 -3.71 2.79
C ALA A 436 15.53 -2.30 2.20
N THR A 437 14.75 -1.39 2.81
CA THR A 437 14.69 0.01 2.35
C THR A 437 16.05 0.69 2.42
N ARG A 438 16.81 0.42 3.49
CA ARG A 438 18.17 0.93 3.67
C ARG A 438 19.13 0.37 2.62
N SER A 439 19.10 -0.94 2.36
CA SER A 439 19.97 -1.56 1.36
C SER A 439 19.71 -0.98 -0.04
N PHE A 440 18.44 -0.81 -0.43
CA PHE A 440 18.09 -0.18 -1.71
C PHE A 440 18.53 1.28 -1.78
N ARG A 441 18.41 2.05 -0.69
CA ARG A 441 18.91 3.43 -0.65
C ARG A 441 20.43 3.51 -0.75
N GLU A 442 21.15 2.58 -0.13
CA GLU A 442 22.61 2.50 -0.25
C GLU A 442 23.02 2.24 -1.71
N VAL A 443 22.38 1.29 -2.39
CA VAL A 443 22.59 1.04 -3.84
C VAL A 443 22.26 2.28 -4.67
N GLY A 444 21.14 2.95 -4.39
CA GLY A 444 20.75 4.19 -5.08
C GLY A 444 21.75 5.34 -4.86
N SER A 445 22.32 5.45 -3.66
CA SER A 445 23.28 6.51 -3.32
C SER A 445 24.65 6.36 -3.97
N CYS A 446 25.03 5.14 -4.36
CA CYS A 446 26.26 4.84 -5.08
C CYS A 446 26.23 5.32 -6.55
N LEU A 447 25.05 5.70 -7.04
CA LEU A 447 24.86 6.23 -8.39
C LEU A 447 24.98 7.75 -8.37
N PRO A 448 25.51 8.37 -9.43
CA PRO A 448 25.73 9.82 -9.44
C PRO A 448 24.43 10.58 -9.17
N LYS A 449 24.49 11.52 -8.20
CA LYS A 449 23.39 12.34 -7.63
C LYS A 449 22.54 13.16 -8.61
N ARG A 450 22.66 12.98 -9.93
CA ARG A 450 21.84 13.70 -10.91
C ARG A 450 20.44 13.13 -11.09
N ASP A 451 20.18 11.86 -10.74
CA ASP A 451 19.12 11.14 -11.46
C ASP A 451 18.24 10.15 -10.65
N TYR A 452 18.42 9.94 -9.33
CA TYR A 452 17.83 8.77 -8.65
C TYR A 452 17.30 9.06 -7.23
N PHE A 453 16.07 8.62 -6.92
CA PHE A 453 15.45 8.69 -5.58
C PHE A 453 14.62 7.45 -5.23
#